data_AF-Q68LL7-F1
#
_entry.id   AF-Q68LL7-F1
#
_cell.length_a   1.000
_cell.length_b   1.000
_cell.length_c   1.000
_cell.angle_alpha   90.00
_cell.angle_beta   90.00
_cell.angle_gamma   90.00
#
_symmetry.space_group_name_H-M   'P 1'
#
loop_
_entity.id
_entity.type
_entity.pdbx_description
1 polymer ?
#
loop_
_entity_poly.entity_id
_entity_poly.type
_entity_poly.pdbx_seq_one_letter_code
_entity_poly.pdbx_strand_id
1 'polypeptide(L)'
;PKKQGLYRLNETETKVMEEFINENLRKKYIRPSVSPIAAPFFFVSKKEKGALRPCQDYRDLNSGTVKNAYPLPLVGKLLDKLQGATIFSKLDLRNGYNNIRIKDGDQWKAAFRTEKGLFEPMVMFFGLANS
;
A
#
# COMPACT_ATOMS: atom_id res chain seq x y z
N PRO A 1 -4.72 -11.29 14.11
CA PRO A 1 -3.53 -11.51 13.26
C PRO A 1 -2.34 -12.04 14.04
N LYS A 2 -1.59 -12.96 13.43
CA LYS A 2 -0.46 -13.64 14.07
C LYS A 2 0.69 -12.64 14.28
N LYS A 3 1.31 -12.62 15.46
CA LYS A 3 2.60 -11.93 15.69
C LYS A 3 3.67 -12.64 14.85
N GLN A 4 3.86 -12.22 13.61
CA GLN A 4 4.94 -12.74 12.77
C GLN A 4 6.30 -12.22 13.30
N GLY A 5 7.46 -12.68 12.84
CA GLY A 5 8.76 -12.06 13.16
C GLY A 5 9.04 -10.85 12.27
N LEU A 6 9.95 -9.94 12.66
CA LEU A 6 10.45 -8.92 11.72
C LEU A 6 11.30 -9.61 10.64
N TYR A 7 11.20 -9.16 9.40
CA TYR A 7 12.13 -9.58 8.36
C TYR A 7 13.49 -8.93 8.61
N ARG A 8 14.56 -9.72 8.48
CA ARG A 8 15.92 -9.20 8.58
C ARG A 8 16.23 -8.40 7.32
N LEU A 9 16.60 -7.15 7.50
CA LEU A 9 17.04 -6.27 6.40
C LEU A 9 18.57 -6.24 6.33
N ASN A 10 19.11 -6.13 5.11
CA ASN A 10 20.52 -5.78 4.92
C ASN A 10 20.74 -4.26 5.01
N GLU A 11 22.00 -3.80 5.06
CA GLU A 11 22.32 -2.38 5.24
C GLU A 11 21.67 -1.46 4.19
N THR A 12 21.59 -1.89 2.93
CA THR A 12 20.94 -1.12 1.87
C THR A 12 19.43 -1.03 2.10
N GLU A 13 18.80 -2.15 2.44
CA GLU A 13 17.37 -2.19 2.77
C GLU A 13 17.03 -1.36 4.01
N THR A 14 17.86 -1.40 5.04
CA THR A 14 17.69 -0.59 6.26
C THR A 14 17.69 0.90 5.92
N LYS A 15 18.64 1.37 5.11
CA LYS A 15 18.68 2.78 4.66
C LYS A 15 17.42 3.17 3.89
N VAL A 16 16.99 2.34 2.93
CA VAL A 16 15.77 2.60 2.15
C VAL A 16 14.51 2.57 3.04
N MET A 17 14.48 1.72 4.06
CA MET A 17 13.39 1.68 5.04
C MET A 17 13.35 2.97 5.86
N GLU A 18 14.49 3.46 6.34
CA GLU A 18 14.57 4.72 7.08
C GLU A 18 14.09 5.91 6.23
N GLU A 19 14.55 6.00 4.98
CA GLU A 19 14.08 7.00 4.02
C GLU A 19 12.57 6.91 3.79
N PHE A 20 12.04 5.69 3.61
CA PHE A 20 10.61 5.47 3.46
C PHE A 20 9.82 5.97 4.68
N ILE A 21 10.26 5.63 5.89
CA ILE A 21 9.60 6.05 7.13
C ILE A 21 9.63 7.57 7.27
N ASN A 22 10.81 8.19 7.13
CA ASN A 22 10.98 9.63 7.28
C ASN A 22 10.13 10.42 6.28
N GLU A 23 10.12 10.01 5.02
CA GLU A 23 9.36 10.69 3.97
C GLU A 23 7.85 10.54 4.18
N ASN A 24 7.37 9.36 4.62
CA ASN A 24 5.95 9.14 4.85
C ASN A 24 5.45 9.82 6.14
N LEU A 25 6.30 9.94 7.16
CA LEU A 25 6.00 10.75 8.36
C LEU A 25 5.90 12.23 7.97
N ARG A 26 6.86 12.74 7.19
CA ARG A 26 6.86 14.14 6.70
C ARG A 26 5.61 14.46 5.89
N LYS A 27 5.17 13.53 5.02
CA LYS A 27 3.93 13.64 4.24
C LYS A 27 2.65 13.44 5.05
N LYS A 28 2.76 13.00 6.31
CA LYS A 28 1.63 12.57 7.15
C LYS A 28 0.85 11.39 6.54
N TYR A 29 1.51 10.59 5.71
CA TYR A 29 0.96 9.35 5.15
C TYR A 29 0.99 8.21 6.15
N ILE A 30 1.88 8.27 7.14
CA ILE A 30 1.90 7.37 8.30
C ILE A 30 2.05 8.18 9.59
N ARG A 31 1.75 7.54 10.72
CA ARG A 31 2.04 8.05 12.06
C ARG A 31 2.46 6.91 13.00
N PRO A 32 3.15 7.18 14.12
CA PRO A 32 3.37 6.18 15.16
C PRO A 32 2.05 5.57 15.62
N SER A 33 2.04 4.27 15.87
CA SER A 33 0.84 3.52 16.26
C SER A 33 1.08 2.71 17.52
N VAL A 34 -0.02 2.42 18.22
CA VAL A 34 -0.10 1.49 19.35
C VAL A 34 -1.02 0.31 19.02
N SER A 35 -1.21 0.04 17.73
CA SER A 35 -2.11 -1.00 17.24
C SER A 35 -1.77 -2.37 17.85
N PRO A 36 -2.78 -3.16 18.25
CA PRO A 36 -2.56 -4.52 18.73
C PRO A 36 -2.12 -5.47 17.60
N ILE A 37 -2.16 -5.01 16.35
CA ILE A 37 -1.89 -5.80 15.16
C ILE A 37 -0.90 -5.09 14.24
N ALA A 38 -0.07 -5.85 13.52
CA ALA A 38 0.90 -5.25 12.61
C ALA A 38 1.30 -6.21 11.48
N ALA A 39 1.23 -5.72 10.24
CA ALA A 39 1.83 -6.38 9.09
C ALA A 39 3.36 -6.26 9.14
N PRO A 40 4.12 -7.29 8.75
CA PRO A 40 5.56 -7.15 8.59
C PRO A 40 5.90 -6.30 7.35
N PHE A 41 6.99 -5.56 7.44
CA PHE A 41 7.54 -4.74 6.36
C PHE A 41 8.73 -5.46 5.69
N PHE A 42 8.81 -5.41 4.36
CA PHE A 42 9.88 -6.03 3.58
C PHE A 42 10.05 -5.31 2.23
N PHE A 43 11.04 -5.74 1.44
CA PHE A 43 11.29 -5.21 0.11
C PHE A 43 11.08 -6.24 -0.98
N VAL A 44 10.66 -5.75 -2.15
CA VAL A 44 10.64 -6.50 -3.41
C VAL A 44 11.51 -5.77 -4.42
N SER A 45 12.38 -6.50 -5.12
CA SER A 45 13.20 -5.95 -6.20
C SER A 45 12.33 -5.47 -7.36
N LYS A 46 12.60 -4.26 -7.84
CA LYS A 46 12.06 -3.79 -9.13
C LYS A 46 12.94 -4.28 -10.28
N LYS A 47 12.46 -4.08 -11.51
CA LYS A 47 13.21 -4.41 -12.74
C LYS A 47 14.54 -3.66 -12.83
N GLU A 48 14.57 -2.42 -12.34
CA GLU A 48 15.77 -1.61 -12.27
C GLU A 48 16.72 -2.14 -11.20
N LYS A 49 17.99 -2.34 -11.56
CA LYS A 49 19.00 -2.91 -10.68
C LYS A 49 19.18 -2.03 -9.42
N GLY A 50 19.02 -2.63 -8.25
CA GLY A 50 19.15 -1.94 -6.96
C GLY A 50 17.92 -1.15 -6.52
N ALA A 51 16.87 -1.05 -7.36
CA ALA A 51 15.65 -0.36 -6.96
C ALA A 51 14.75 -1.29 -6.14
N LEU A 52 14.49 -0.89 -4.89
CA LEU A 52 13.67 -1.64 -3.95
C LEU A 52 12.26 -1.02 -3.85
N ARG A 53 11.24 -1.88 -3.73
CA ARG A 53 9.86 -1.47 -3.45
C ARG A 53 9.51 -1.85 -2.01
N PRO A 54 9.21 -0.88 -1.13
CA PRO A 54 8.73 -1.17 0.21
C PRO A 54 7.33 -1.79 0.14
N CYS A 55 7.14 -2.90 0.84
CA CYS A 55 5.90 -3.68 0.87
C CYS A 55 5.53 -4.03 2.31
N GLN A 56 4.24 -4.02 2.59
CA GLN A 56 3.69 -4.55 3.84
C GLN A 56 2.88 -5.80 3.50
N ASP A 57 3.09 -6.88 4.24
CA ASP A 57 2.38 -8.13 4.00
C ASP A 57 0.99 -8.10 4.65
N TYR A 58 0.01 -7.59 3.92
CA TYR A 58 -1.38 -7.53 4.38
C TYR A 58 -2.16 -8.83 4.15
N ARG A 59 -1.54 -9.96 3.77
CA ARG A 59 -2.27 -11.21 3.49
C ARG A 59 -3.17 -11.65 4.66
N ASP A 60 -2.67 -11.58 5.88
CA ASP A 60 -3.44 -11.94 7.08
C ASP A 60 -4.60 -10.97 7.31
N LEU A 61 -4.35 -9.66 7.21
CA LEU A 61 -5.39 -8.62 7.29
C LEU A 61 -6.48 -8.83 6.22
N ASN A 62 -6.06 -9.09 4.98
CA ASN A 62 -6.94 -9.29 3.84
C ASN A 62 -7.81 -10.53 3.98
N SER A 63 -7.33 -11.58 4.67
CA SER A 63 -8.10 -12.80 4.91
C SER A 63 -9.33 -12.55 5.80
N GLY A 64 -9.21 -11.62 6.76
CA GLY A 64 -10.31 -11.20 7.63
C GLY A 64 -11.10 -9.99 7.12
N THR A 65 -10.71 -9.42 5.97
CA THR A 65 -11.38 -8.24 5.39
C THR A 65 -12.52 -8.67 4.48
N VAL A 66 -13.72 -8.13 4.70
CA VAL A 66 -14.85 -8.29 3.77
C VAL A 66 -14.49 -7.65 2.44
N LYS A 67 -14.43 -8.46 1.38
CA LYS A 67 -14.03 -8.01 0.05
C LYS A 67 -15.15 -7.20 -0.59
N ASN A 68 -14.81 -6.02 -1.11
CA ASN A 68 -15.72 -5.22 -1.91
C ASN A 68 -15.65 -5.68 -3.37
N ALA A 69 -16.59 -6.53 -3.78
CA ALA A 69 -16.75 -6.96 -5.17
C ALA A 69 -17.47 -5.88 -5.98
N TYR A 70 -16.91 -4.68 -6.04
CA TYR A 70 -17.51 -3.57 -6.77
C TYR A 70 -17.68 -3.94 -8.26
N PRO A 71 -18.87 -3.73 -8.85
CA PRO A 71 -19.14 -4.14 -10.22
C PRO A 71 -18.36 -3.26 -11.21
N LEU A 72 -17.18 -3.71 -11.61
CA LEU A 72 -16.44 -3.08 -12.70
C LEU A 72 -17.12 -3.39 -14.04
N PRO A 73 -17.28 -2.39 -14.92
CA PRO A 73 -17.85 -2.61 -16.24
C PRO A 73 -16.95 -3.55 -17.07
N LEU A 74 -17.59 -4.37 -17.89
CA LEU A 74 -16.87 -5.24 -18.83
C LEU A 74 -16.04 -4.39 -19.80
N VAL A 75 -14.81 -4.82 -20.08
CA VAL A 75 -13.88 -4.12 -20.97
C VAL A 75 -14.51 -3.88 -22.34
N GLY A 76 -15.22 -4.87 -22.91
CA GLY A 76 -15.94 -4.70 -24.18
C GLY A 76 -16.95 -3.55 -24.13
N LYS A 77 -17.78 -3.49 -23.09
CA LYS A 77 -18.75 -2.39 -22.90
C LYS A 77 -18.09 -1.02 -22.74
N LEU A 78 -16.86 -0.97 -22.21
CA LEU A 78 -16.09 0.28 -22.15
C LEU A 78 -15.57 0.68 -23.53
N LEU A 79 -15.11 -0.29 -24.34
CA LEU A 79 -14.61 -0.05 -25.70
C LEU A 79 -15.74 0.34 -26.66
N ASP A 80 -16.93 -0.24 -26.53
CA ASP A 80 -18.10 0.12 -27.36
C ASP A 80 -18.44 1.61 -27.20
N LYS A 81 -18.30 2.16 -25.99
CA LYS A 81 -18.52 3.60 -25.73
C LYS A 81 -17.51 4.52 -26.42
N LEU A 82 -16.37 3.96 -26.84
CA LEU A 82 -15.31 4.68 -27.53
C LEU A 82 -15.42 4.56 -29.05
N GLN A 83 -16.38 3.77 -29.56
CA GLN A 83 -16.57 3.58 -30.99
C GLN A 83 -16.88 4.92 -31.69
N GLY A 84 -16.23 5.17 -32.83
CA GLY A 84 -16.38 6.40 -33.60
C GLY A 84 -15.50 7.56 -33.11
N ALA A 85 -14.85 7.44 -31.96
CA ALA A 85 -13.81 8.39 -31.56
C ALA A 85 -12.56 8.19 -32.43
N THR A 86 -11.97 9.30 -32.89
CA THR A 86 -10.77 9.31 -33.72
C THR A 86 -9.53 9.80 -32.96
N ILE A 87 -9.72 10.42 -31.80
CA ILE A 87 -8.66 10.93 -30.92
C ILE A 87 -8.86 10.34 -29.53
N PHE A 88 -7.79 9.76 -28.99
CA PHE A 88 -7.77 9.17 -27.65
C PHE A 88 -6.77 9.89 -26.77
N SER A 89 -7.10 10.03 -25.49
CA SER A 89 -6.18 10.52 -24.46
C SER A 89 -6.32 9.67 -23.22
N LYS A 90 -5.18 9.27 -22.65
CA LYS A 90 -5.13 8.47 -21.43
C LYS A 90 -4.47 9.30 -20.34
N LEU A 91 -5.11 9.36 -19.18
CA LEU A 91 -4.60 10.01 -17.99
C LEU A 91 -4.27 8.93 -16.95
N ASP A 92 -3.13 9.07 -16.29
CA ASP A 92 -2.71 8.21 -15.18
C ASP A 92 -2.60 9.05 -13.91
N LEU A 93 -3.31 8.64 -12.86
CA LEU A 93 -3.25 9.31 -11.56
C LEU A 93 -2.00 8.83 -10.81
N ARG A 94 -0.99 9.71 -10.77
CA ARG A 94 0.23 9.45 -10.00
C ARG A 94 -0.11 9.15 -8.54
N ASN A 95 0.42 8.04 -8.04
CA ASN A 95 0.20 7.55 -6.67
C ASN A 95 -1.30 7.41 -6.30
N GLY A 96 -2.15 6.98 -7.25
CA GLY A 96 -3.60 6.92 -7.08
C GLY A 96 -4.10 6.39 -5.73
N TYR A 97 -3.52 5.30 -5.22
CA TYR A 97 -3.85 4.75 -3.91
C TYR A 97 -3.59 5.73 -2.76
N ASN A 98 -2.43 6.39 -2.76
CA ASN A 98 -2.04 7.29 -1.67
C ASN A 98 -2.82 8.61 -1.65
N ASN A 99 -3.61 8.89 -2.70
CA ASN A 99 -4.51 10.03 -2.73
C ASN A 99 -5.80 9.77 -1.93
N ILE A 100 -6.09 8.50 -1.60
CA ILE A 100 -7.28 8.10 -0.85
C ILE A 100 -6.90 7.91 0.63
N ARG A 101 -7.66 8.53 1.53
CA ARG A 101 -7.48 8.36 2.98
C ARG A 101 -8.10 7.05 3.45
N ILE A 102 -7.44 6.39 4.40
CA ILE A 102 -8.08 5.31 5.14
C ILE A 102 -9.13 5.93 6.05
N LYS A 103 -10.30 5.27 6.15
CA LYS A 103 -11.41 5.69 7.00
C LYS A 103 -10.95 5.91 8.44
N ASP A 104 -11.41 7.00 9.06
CA ASP A 104 -11.14 7.29 10.47
C ASP A 104 -11.64 6.17 11.37
N GLY A 105 -10.75 5.71 12.24
CA GLY A 105 -10.97 4.57 13.13
C GLY A 105 -10.55 3.22 12.54
N ASP A 106 -10.20 3.15 11.25
CA ASP A 106 -9.70 1.92 10.61
C ASP A 106 -8.19 1.92 10.34
N GLN A 107 -7.49 3.06 10.52
CA GLN A 107 -6.05 3.19 10.25
C GLN A 107 -5.21 2.15 10.99
N TRP A 108 -5.50 1.91 12.27
CA TRP A 108 -4.78 0.95 13.12
C TRP A 108 -4.79 -0.47 12.55
N LYS A 109 -5.80 -0.83 11.74
CA LYS A 109 -5.92 -2.17 11.16
C LYS A 109 -4.81 -2.46 10.15
N ALA A 110 -4.38 -1.43 9.44
CA ALA A 110 -3.32 -1.49 8.44
C ALA A 110 -1.95 -1.13 9.04
N ALA A 111 -1.81 -1.15 10.36
CA ALA A 111 -0.51 -0.89 10.98
C ALA A 111 0.54 -1.90 10.50
N PHE A 112 1.77 -1.43 10.40
CA PHE A 112 2.93 -2.22 9.99
C PHE A 112 4.11 -1.89 10.87
N ARG A 113 4.99 -2.88 11.03
CA ARG A 113 6.15 -2.80 11.92
C ARG A 113 7.44 -2.91 11.16
N THR A 114 8.42 -2.15 11.63
CA THR A 114 9.78 -2.10 11.14
C THR A 114 10.76 -2.16 12.30
N GLU A 115 12.05 -2.19 12.01
CA GLU A 115 13.10 -2.05 13.04
C GLU A 115 13.07 -0.67 13.74
N LYS A 116 12.40 0.33 13.15
CA LYS A 116 12.25 1.67 13.71
C LYS A 116 10.99 1.86 14.55
N GLY A 117 10.09 0.88 14.57
CA GLY A 117 8.89 0.92 15.40
C GLY A 117 7.63 0.49 14.67
N LEU A 118 6.49 0.85 15.27
CA LEU A 118 5.16 0.52 14.79
C LEU A 118 4.49 1.78 14.23
N PHE A 119 3.98 1.68 13.00
CA PHE A 119 3.35 2.79 12.31
C PHE A 119 2.02 2.36 11.72
N GLU A 120 1.07 3.30 11.62
CA GLU A 120 -0.18 3.09 10.91
C GLU A 120 -0.34 4.08 9.76
N PRO A 121 -0.86 3.64 8.60
CA PRO A 121 -1.07 4.49 7.45
C PRO A 121 -2.34 5.33 7.60
N MET A 122 -2.25 6.58 7.14
CA MET A 122 -3.36 7.54 7.02
C MET A 122 -3.97 7.52 5.62
N VAL A 123 -3.26 6.96 4.64
CA VAL A 123 -3.67 6.84 3.24
C VAL A 123 -3.62 5.38 2.80
N MET A 124 -4.32 5.02 1.73
CA MET A 124 -4.32 3.65 1.26
C MET A 124 -2.95 3.28 0.70
N PHE A 125 -2.37 2.22 1.27
CA PHE A 125 -1.15 1.61 0.78
C PHE A 125 -1.48 0.44 -0.13
N PHE A 126 -0.53 0.10 -1.00
CA PHE A 126 -0.67 -1.03 -1.89
C PHE A 126 -0.77 -2.35 -1.10
N GLY A 127 -1.58 -3.28 -1.60
CA GLY A 127 -1.72 -4.62 -1.03
C GLY A 127 -2.89 -4.80 -0.06
N LEU A 128 -3.64 -3.75 0.28
CA LEU A 128 -4.91 -3.89 0.99
C LEU A 128 -5.98 -4.47 0.05
N ALA A 129 -6.87 -5.34 0.54
CA ALA A 129 -7.82 -6.07 -0.30
C ALA A 129 -8.80 -5.20 -1.10
N ASN A 130 -9.12 -4.01 -0.61
CA ASN A 130 -10.11 -3.10 -1.19
C ASN A 130 -9.50 -1.74 -1.58
N SER A 131 -8.18 -1.70 -1.85
CA SER A 131 -7.48 -0.51 -2.37
C SER A 131 -7.79 -0.24 -3.83
#